data_AF-A0A3N6BDL3-F1
#
_entry.id   AF-A0A3N6BDL3-F1
#
_cell.length_a   1.000
_cell.length_b   1.000
_cell.length_c   1.000
_cell.angle_alpha   90.00
_cell.angle_beta   90.00
_cell.angle_gamma   90.00
#
_symmetry.space_group_name_H-M   'P 1'
#
loop_
_entity.id
_entity.type
_entity.pdbx_description
1 polymer ?
#
loop_
_entity_poly.entity_id
_entity_poly.type
_entity_poly.pdbx_seq_one_letter_code
_entity_poly.pdbx_strand_id
1 'polypeptide(L)'
;MDQEQRKLAEELFFSGPRTTSFAKLLYFGIFDAARVFPYPEPPAAEGSRIQHLLERLDGFLESEVDPDWIDRNAAIPDQVIRGLGKLGMMGLTIPTEYGGLAMSQYAYCRAMEHVAGRCGSTALMINAHQSIGLKALVLYGTEEQKARWLPPLARGEMLAAFSLTEPNAGSDVASIETEAAYDASRQVYTITGRKQWTTNGSIAGVLTVMAKTLVDT
;
A
#
# COMPACT_ATOMS: atom_id res chain seq x y z
N MET A 1 -13.84 -20.49 -8.72
CA MET A 1 -14.30 -19.30 -7.97
C MET A 1 -15.75 -19.56 -7.65
N ASP A 2 -15.97 -19.96 -6.41
CA ASP A 2 -17.30 -20.25 -5.86
C ASP A 2 -18.19 -18.99 -5.87
N GLN A 3 -19.51 -19.18 -5.91
CA GLN A 3 -20.52 -18.12 -5.86
C GLN A 3 -20.31 -17.17 -4.68
N GLU A 4 -19.91 -17.64 -3.50
CA GLU A 4 -19.62 -16.75 -2.37
C GLU A 4 -18.42 -15.85 -2.63
N GLN A 5 -17.34 -16.39 -3.21
CA GLN A 5 -16.16 -15.61 -3.56
C GLN A 5 -16.45 -14.58 -4.66
N ARG A 6 -17.29 -14.94 -5.65
CA ARG A 6 -17.78 -14.00 -6.67
C ARG A 6 -18.59 -12.88 -6.06
N LYS A 7 -19.54 -13.23 -5.20
CA LYS A 7 -20.43 -12.28 -4.55
C LYS A 7 -19.66 -11.35 -3.61
N LEU A 8 -18.70 -11.88 -2.87
CA LEU A 8 -17.80 -11.10 -2.03
C LEU A 8 -16.93 -10.15 -2.87
N ALA A 9 -16.34 -10.63 -3.97
CA ALA A 9 -15.61 -9.76 -4.89
C ALA A 9 -16.52 -8.67 -5.48
N GLU A 10 -17.73 -9.01 -5.88
CA GLU A 10 -18.71 -8.05 -6.40
C GLU A 10 -19.16 -7.03 -5.35
N GLU A 11 -19.41 -7.45 -4.11
CA GLU A 11 -19.74 -6.56 -2.99
C GLU A 11 -18.54 -5.67 -2.62
N LEU A 12 -17.31 -6.19 -2.65
CA LEU A 12 -16.10 -5.42 -2.38
C LEU A 12 -15.78 -4.39 -3.48
N PHE A 13 -15.99 -4.72 -4.75
CA PHE A 13 -15.71 -3.82 -5.87
C PHE A 13 -16.88 -2.88 -6.24
N PHE A 14 -18.12 -3.21 -5.87
CA PHE A 14 -19.31 -2.51 -6.35
C PHE A 14 -20.34 -2.09 -5.27
N SER A 15 -19.98 -2.08 -3.98
CA SER A 15 -20.88 -1.69 -2.87
C SER A 15 -21.20 -0.19 -2.77
N GLY A 16 -20.59 0.67 -3.60
CA GLY A 16 -20.89 2.10 -3.65
C GLY A 16 -21.95 2.47 -4.71
N PRO A 17 -22.60 3.64 -4.60
CA PRO A 17 -23.46 4.14 -5.67
C PRO A 17 -22.67 4.19 -6.98
N ARG A 18 -23.12 3.41 -7.97
CA ARG A 18 -22.51 3.33 -9.31
C ARG A 18 -22.73 4.65 -10.04
N THR A 19 -21.89 5.63 -9.79
CA THR A 19 -21.84 6.84 -10.60
C THR A 19 -20.85 6.65 -11.73
N THR A 20 -21.27 6.91 -12.97
CA THR A 20 -20.40 6.85 -14.14
C THR A 20 -19.30 7.89 -14.00
N SER A 21 -18.02 7.50 -14.04
CA SER A 21 -16.92 8.47 -13.91
C SER A 21 -16.92 9.48 -15.06
N PHE A 22 -16.34 10.66 -14.82
CA PHE A 22 -16.12 11.68 -15.86
C PHE A 22 -15.43 11.07 -17.09
N ALA A 23 -14.34 10.32 -16.87
CA ALA A 23 -13.61 9.65 -17.95
C ALA A 23 -14.49 8.68 -18.75
N LYS A 24 -15.37 7.92 -18.09
CA LYS A 24 -16.28 7.00 -18.79
C LYS A 24 -17.34 7.74 -19.61
N LEU A 25 -17.81 8.90 -19.14
CA LEU A 25 -18.77 9.74 -19.89
C LEU A 25 -18.18 10.29 -21.18
N LEU A 26 -16.87 10.61 -21.19
CA LEU A 26 -16.20 11.08 -22.40
C LEU A 26 -16.25 10.06 -23.55
N TYR A 27 -16.22 8.75 -23.26
CA TYR A 27 -16.39 7.70 -24.29
C TYR A 27 -17.79 7.71 -24.93
N PHE A 28 -18.78 8.27 -24.25
CA PHE A 28 -20.12 8.46 -24.77
C PHE A 28 -20.33 9.87 -25.37
N GLY A 29 -19.27 10.68 -25.48
CA GLY A 29 -19.37 12.06 -25.93
C GLY A 29 -20.05 13.00 -24.93
N ILE A 30 -20.17 12.60 -23.66
CA ILE A 30 -20.83 13.37 -22.60
C ILE A 30 -19.76 14.10 -21.78
N PHE A 31 -19.79 15.43 -21.77
CA PHE A 31 -18.96 16.27 -20.92
C PHE A 31 -19.75 16.72 -19.69
N ASP A 32 -19.52 16.06 -18.55
CA ASP A 32 -20.18 16.38 -17.27
C ASP A 32 -19.19 17.10 -16.34
N ALA A 33 -19.11 18.43 -16.51
CA ALA A 33 -18.17 19.28 -15.77
C ALA A 33 -18.31 19.19 -14.24
N ALA A 34 -19.52 18.96 -13.74
CA ALA A 34 -19.81 18.94 -12.31
C ALA A 34 -19.09 17.78 -11.57
N ARG A 35 -18.54 16.81 -12.29
CA ARG A 35 -17.76 15.69 -11.73
C ARG A 35 -16.30 16.04 -11.44
N VAL A 36 -15.80 17.13 -12.00
CA VAL A 36 -14.38 17.54 -11.91
C VAL A 36 -14.21 19.01 -11.52
N PHE A 37 -15.27 19.83 -11.66
CA PHE A 37 -15.29 21.23 -11.29
C PHE A 37 -16.38 21.53 -10.25
N PRO A 38 -16.09 22.40 -9.27
CA PRO A 38 -14.77 22.96 -8.96
C PRO A 38 -13.78 21.87 -8.51
N TYR A 39 -12.49 22.21 -8.47
CA TYR A 39 -11.48 21.26 -7.98
C TYR A 39 -11.84 20.82 -6.55
N PRO A 40 -11.79 19.51 -6.25
CA PRO A 40 -12.15 19.02 -4.92
C PRO A 40 -11.11 19.48 -3.89
N GLU A 41 -11.58 20.15 -2.84
CA GLU A 41 -10.76 20.54 -1.70
C GLU A 41 -10.92 19.54 -0.54
N PRO A 42 -9.84 19.19 0.17
CA PRO A 42 -9.92 18.33 1.34
C PRO A 42 -10.67 19.03 2.50
N PRO A 43 -11.24 18.28 3.46
CA PRO A 43 -11.82 18.88 4.65
C PRO A 43 -10.78 19.70 5.44
N ALA A 44 -11.14 20.91 5.89
CA ALA A 44 -10.23 21.83 6.58
C ALA A 44 -9.53 21.22 7.81
N ALA A 45 -10.24 20.34 8.55
CA ALA A 45 -9.69 19.62 9.69
C ALA A 45 -8.55 18.68 9.29
N GLU A 46 -8.66 18.00 8.14
CA GLU A 46 -7.59 17.15 7.62
C GLU A 46 -6.41 18.00 7.13
N GLY A 47 -6.69 19.14 6.47
CA GLY A 47 -5.66 20.10 6.05
C GLY A 47 -4.76 20.55 7.20
N SER A 48 -5.34 20.87 8.35
CA SER A 48 -4.56 21.27 9.54
C SER A 48 -3.73 20.12 10.12
N ARG A 49 -4.29 18.90 10.15
CA ARG A 49 -3.59 17.70 10.64
C ARG A 49 -2.40 17.33 9.77
N ILE A 50 -2.56 17.36 8.44
CA ILE A 50 -1.45 17.07 7.53
C ILE A 50 -0.37 18.15 7.62
N GLN A 51 -0.74 19.43 7.67
CA GLN A 51 0.24 20.52 7.79
C GLN A 51 1.17 20.36 9.00
N HIS A 52 0.61 20.04 10.16
CA HIS A 52 1.41 19.81 11.37
C HIS A 52 2.33 18.57 11.25
N LEU A 53 1.90 17.53 10.55
CA LEU A 53 2.73 16.37 10.27
C LEU A 53 3.88 16.73 9.32
N LEU A 54 3.61 17.53 8.28
CA LEU A 54 4.60 17.95 7.30
C LEU A 54 5.72 18.78 7.95
N GLU A 55 5.39 19.70 8.85
CA GLU A 55 6.40 20.50 9.58
C GLU A 55 7.40 19.61 10.35
N ARG A 56 6.89 18.56 11.01
CA ARG A 56 7.74 17.60 11.74
C ARG A 56 8.50 16.67 10.80
N LEU A 57 7.87 16.29 9.69
CA LEU A 57 8.48 15.45 8.67
C LEU A 57 9.65 16.18 8.01
N ASP A 58 9.49 17.44 7.62
CA ASP A 58 10.52 18.23 6.97
C ASP A 58 11.77 18.37 7.84
N GLY A 59 11.59 18.71 9.11
CA GLY A 59 12.71 18.76 10.06
C GLY A 59 13.46 17.42 10.18
N PHE A 60 12.73 16.29 10.17
CA PHE A 60 13.33 14.96 10.21
C PHE A 60 14.03 14.59 8.89
N LEU A 61 13.43 14.93 7.74
CA LEU A 61 14.00 14.68 6.43
C LEU A 61 15.31 15.46 6.23
N GLU A 62 15.38 16.68 6.74
CA GLU A 62 16.58 17.50 6.71
C GLU A 62 17.68 16.97 7.63
N SER A 63 17.33 16.53 8.85
CA SER A 63 18.33 16.11 9.85
C SER A 63 18.79 14.66 9.72
N GLU A 64 17.88 13.73 9.41
CA GLU A 64 18.15 12.29 9.51
C GLU A 64 18.31 11.59 8.16
N VAL A 65 17.77 12.17 7.07
CA VAL A 65 17.78 11.53 5.75
C VAL A 65 18.88 12.14 4.89
N ASP A 66 19.99 11.42 4.76
CA ASP A 66 21.08 11.73 3.82
C ASP A 66 20.88 10.94 2.50
N PRO A 67 20.39 11.59 1.42
CA PRO A 67 20.15 10.91 0.16
C PRO A 67 21.44 10.44 -0.52
N ASP A 68 22.55 11.16 -0.38
CA ASP A 68 23.84 10.81 -1.00
C ASP A 68 24.46 9.61 -0.31
N TRP A 69 24.29 9.49 1.01
CA TRP A 69 24.68 8.28 1.74
C TRP A 69 23.81 7.09 1.32
N ILE A 70 22.49 7.27 1.23
CA ILE A 70 21.55 6.20 0.83
C ILE A 70 21.89 5.66 -0.55
N ASP A 71 22.16 6.54 -1.51
CA ASP A 71 22.51 6.17 -2.88
C ASP A 71 23.84 5.39 -2.92
N ARG A 72 24.91 5.95 -2.33
CA ARG A 72 26.25 5.33 -2.32
C ARG A 72 26.27 3.96 -1.63
N ASN A 73 25.46 3.76 -0.60
CA ASN A 73 25.42 2.51 0.17
C ASN A 73 24.32 1.57 -0.29
N ALA A 74 23.47 1.98 -1.23
CA ALA A 74 22.30 1.24 -1.70
C ALA A 74 21.42 0.71 -0.56
N ALA A 75 21.28 1.48 0.52
CA ALA A 75 20.58 1.07 1.73
C ALA A 75 19.93 2.27 2.43
N ILE A 76 18.76 2.05 3.02
CA ILE A 76 18.11 3.02 3.91
C ILE A 76 18.49 2.65 5.35
N PRO A 77 19.12 3.53 6.13
CA PRO A 77 19.49 3.24 7.51
C PRO A 77 18.28 2.86 8.37
N ASP A 78 18.41 1.83 9.22
CA ASP A 78 17.33 1.43 10.13
C ASP A 78 16.85 2.57 11.04
N GLN A 79 17.74 3.49 11.41
CA GLN A 79 17.39 4.66 12.21
C GLN A 79 16.41 5.59 11.47
N VAL A 80 16.54 5.72 10.15
CA VAL A 80 15.61 6.47 9.30
C VAL A 80 14.26 5.77 9.29
N ILE A 81 14.23 4.46 9.08
CA ILE A 81 12.99 3.65 9.07
C ILE A 81 12.25 3.76 10.41
N ARG A 82 12.98 3.58 11.53
CA ARG A 82 12.41 3.73 12.89
C ARG A 82 11.93 5.16 13.17
N GLY A 83 12.66 6.17 12.71
CA GLY A 83 12.27 7.57 12.85
C GLY A 83 10.97 7.88 12.11
N LEU A 84 10.86 7.43 10.84
CA LEU A 84 9.64 7.52 10.05
C LEU A 84 8.47 6.79 10.73
N GLY A 85 8.71 5.61 11.31
CA GLY A 85 7.75 4.88 12.12
C GLY A 85 7.22 5.70 13.31
N LYS A 86 8.11 6.31 14.10
CA LYS A 86 7.75 7.18 15.23
C LYS A 86 6.98 8.44 14.81
N LEU A 87 7.23 8.96 13.62
CA LEU A 87 6.47 10.08 13.04
C LEU A 87 5.08 9.66 12.57
N GLY A 88 4.82 8.37 12.41
CA GLY A 88 3.57 7.84 11.86
C GLY A 88 3.56 7.69 10.34
N MET A 89 4.71 7.91 9.67
CA MET A 89 4.83 7.79 8.21
C MET A 89 4.63 6.36 7.72
N MET A 90 4.92 5.35 8.54
CA MET A 90 4.68 3.95 8.21
C MET A 90 3.21 3.53 8.45
N GLY A 91 2.42 4.37 9.13
CA GLY A 91 1.02 4.11 9.48
C GLY A 91 0.00 5.12 8.94
N LEU A 92 0.38 6.07 8.08
CA LEU A 92 -0.48 7.14 7.54
C LEU A 92 -1.92 6.72 7.23
N THR A 93 -2.11 5.70 6.37
CA THR A 93 -3.45 5.28 5.92
C THR A 93 -4.02 4.08 6.69
N ILE A 94 -3.32 3.58 7.71
CA ILE A 94 -3.82 2.49 8.54
C ILE A 94 -4.89 3.05 9.48
N PRO A 95 -6.01 2.33 9.73
CA PRO A 95 -7.02 2.78 10.68
C PRO A 95 -6.46 3.03 12.09
N THR A 96 -7.06 3.96 12.83
CA THR A 96 -6.58 4.35 14.15
C THR A 96 -6.69 3.23 15.18
N GLU A 97 -7.70 2.35 15.10
CA GLU A 97 -7.80 1.18 15.99
C GLU A 97 -6.60 0.22 15.87
N TYR A 98 -5.88 0.27 14.75
CA TYR A 98 -4.68 -0.51 14.49
C TYR A 98 -3.38 0.29 14.65
N GLY A 99 -3.45 1.49 15.26
CA GLY A 99 -2.29 2.34 15.55
C GLY A 99 -1.80 3.18 14.37
N GLY A 100 -2.58 3.28 13.30
CA GLY A 100 -2.32 4.22 12.20
C GLY A 100 -2.91 5.61 12.44
N LEU A 101 -2.82 6.48 11.42
CA LEU A 101 -3.31 7.86 11.49
C LEU A 101 -4.67 8.08 10.78
N ALA A 102 -5.17 7.07 10.08
CA ALA A 102 -6.39 7.11 9.27
C ALA A 102 -6.47 8.36 8.36
N MET A 103 -5.34 8.74 7.76
CA MET A 103 -5.26 9.86 6.82
C MET A 103 -5.82 9.47 5.46
N SER A 104 -6.42 10.43 4.76
CA SER A 104 -6.89 10.25 3.39
C SER A 104 -5.75 10.09 2.38
N GLN A 105 -6.11 9.72 1.15
CA GLN A 105 -5.16 9.69 0.04
C GLN A 105 -4.61 11.08 -0.30
N TYR A 106 -5.37 12.16 -0.07
CA TYR A 106 -4.86 13.52 -0.23
C TYR A 106 -3.68 13.76 0.72
N ALA A 107 -3.88 13.49 2.02
CA ALA A 107 -2.85 13.68 3.03
C ALA A 107 -1.63 12.76 2.80
N TYR A 108 -1.87 11.52 2.37
CA TYR A 108 -0.79 10.60 1.96
C TYR A 108 0.04 11.17 0.79
N CYS A 109 -0.60 11.64 -0.28
CA CYS A 109 0.11 12.22 -1.42
C CYS A 109 0.94 13.44 -1.02
N ARG A 110 0.38 14.34 -0.20
CA ARG A 110 1.10 15.50 0.33
C ARG A 110 2.34 15.10 1.13
N ALA A 111 2.25 14.11 2.00
CA ALA A 111 3.40 13.61 2.74
C ALA A 111 4.46 12.97 1.82
N MET A 112 4.02 12.20 0.83
CA MET A 112 4.91 11.56 -0.13
C MET A 112 5.64 12.55 -1.04
N GLU A 113 5.02 13.69 -1.40
CA GLU A 113 5.67 14.77 -2.15
C GLU A 113 6.90 15.31 -1.40
N HIS A 114 6.79 15.50 -0.08
CA HIS A 114 7.89 15.97 0.75
C HIS A 114 9.02 14.93 0.86
N VAL A 115 8.68 13.66 1.12
CA VAL A 115 9.70 12.59 1.18
C VAL A 115 10.40 12.42 -0.16
N ALA A 116 9.65 12.41 -1.27
CA ALA A 116 10.21 12.26 -2.61
C ALA A 116 11.08 13.46 -3.01
N GLY A 117 10.72 14.67 -2.57
CA GLY A 117 11.53 15.87 -2.74
C GLY A 117 12.90 15.78 -2.05
N ARG A 118 13.02 14.99 -0.98
CA ARG A 118 14.30 14.72 -0.29
C ARG A 118 15.04 13.49 -0.83
N CYS A 119 14.37 12.35 -0.91
CA CYS A 119 14.97 11.08 -1.30
C CYS A 119 13.95 10.14 -1.96
N GLY A 120 14.12 9.90 -3.27
CA GLY A 120 13.26 9.00 -4.05
C GLY A 120 13.28 7.54 -3.54
N SER A 121 14.42 7.04 -3.09
CA SER A 121 14.56 5.68 -2.54
C SER A 121 13.77 5.50 -1.25
N THR A 122 13.84 6.48 -0.34
CA THR A 122 13.03 6.48 0.89
C THR A 122 11.54 6.57 0.56
N ALA A 123 11.16 7.44 -0.37
CA ALA A 123 9.77 7.54 -0.81
C ALA A 123 9.27 6.20 -1.39
N LEU A 124 10.05 5.53 -2.23
CA LEU A 124 9.70 4.25 -2.81
C LEU A 124 9.56 3.14 -1.76
N MET A 125 10.42 3.14 -0.73
CA MET A 125 10.32 2.21 0.40
C MET A 125 9.01 2.38 1.19
N ILE A 126 8.62 3.62 1.52
CA ILE A 126 7.34 3.92 2.18
C ILE A 126 6.17 3.52 1.29
N ASN A 127 6.24 3.87 0.00
CA ASN A 127 5.20 3.56 -0.97
C ASN A 127 4.96 2.06 -1.10
N ALA A 128 6.03 1.27 -1.29
CA ALA A 128 5.94 -0.18 -1.37
C ALA A 128 5.34 -0.80 -0.10
N HIS A 129 5.69 -0.25 1.08
CA HIS A 129 5.12 -0.70 2.35
C HIS A 129 3.62 -0.41 2.44
N GLN A 130 3.19 0.84 2.24
CA GLN A 130 1.82 1.28 2.55
C GLN A 130 0.82 1.17 1.40
N SER A 131 1.23 1.57 0.19
CA SER A 131 0.31 1.66 -0.95
C SER A 131 -0.06 0.29 -1.51
N ILE A 132 0.86 -0.68 -1.43
CA ILE A 132 0.65 -2.02 -2.01
C ILE A 132 0.99 -3.16 -1.04
N GLY A 133 2.08 -3.06 -0.27
CA GLY A 133 2.57 -4.16 0.57
C GLY A 133 1.58 -4.59 1.65
N LEU A 134 1.04 -3.64 2.42
CA LEU A 134 0.03 -3.89 3.45
C LEU A 134 -1.42 -3.63 2.98
N LYS A 135 -1.61 -3.15 1.75
CA LYS A 135 -2.92 -2.66 1.30
C LYS A 135 -3.96 -3.76 1.21
N ALA A 136 -3.59 -4.95 0.74
CA ALA A 136 -4.49 -6.10 0.72
C ALA A 136 -4.96 -6.49 2.13
N LEU A 137 -4.08 -6.43 3.12
CA LEU A 137 -4.41 -6.68 4.53
C LEU A 137 -5.38 -5.62 5.09
N VAL A 138 -5.17 -4.34 4.77
CA VAL A 138 -6.09 -3.26 5.20
C VAL A 138 -7.48 -3.43 4.58
N LEU A 139 -7.54 -3.74 3.28
CA LEU A 139 -8.81 -3.80 2.53
C LEU A 139 -9.59 -5.10 2.78
N TYR A 140 -8.89 -6.23 2.89
CA TYR A 140 -9.50 -7.56 2.81
C TYR A 140 -9.10 -8.50 3.95
N GLY A 141 -8.22 -8.06 4.85
CA GLY A 141 -7.84 -8.87 6.01
C GLY A 141 -9.01 -9.12 6.95
N THR A 142 -9.01 -10.28 7.60
CA THR A 142 -9.90 -10.51 8.75
C THR A 142 -9.50 -9.62 9.92
N GLU A 143 -10.39 -9.41 10.88
CA GLU A 143 -10.08 -8.61 12.07
C GLU A 143 -8.89 -9.21 12.85
N GLU A 144 -8.76 -10.54 12.90
CA GLU A 144 -7.61 -11.21 13.53
C GLU A 144 -6.31 -10.93 12.77
N GLN A 145 -6.34 -10.96 11.44
CA GLN A 145 -5.16 -10.65 10.62
C GLN A 145 -4.75 -9.18 10.79
N LYS A 146 -5.72 -8.26 10.74
CA LYS A 146 -5.49 -6.83 10.92
C LYS A 146 -4.91 -6.54 12.31
N ALA A 147 -5.54 -7.06 13.37
CA ALA A 147 -5.08 -6.87 14.75
C ALA A 147 -3.67 -7.42 14.98
N ARG A 148 -3.31 -8.53 14.34
CA ARG A 148 -1.98 -9.14 14.45
C ARG A 148 -0.90 -8.32 13.74
N TRP A 149 -1.16 -7.90 12.50
CA TRP A 149 -0.09 -7.44 11.61
C TRP A 149 -0.05 -5.92 11.43
N LEU A 150 -1.18 -5.22 11.46
CA LEU A 150 -1.20 -3.77 11.22
C LEU A 150 -0.49 -2.95 12.31
N PRO A 151 -0.58 -3.26 13.62
CA PRO A 151 0.11 -2.46 14.64
C PRO A 151 1.64 -2.38 14.48
N PRO A 152 2.41 -3.49 14.34
CA PRO A 152 3.85 -3.38 14.13
C PRO A 152 4.21 -2.75 12.77
N LEU A 153 3.39 -2.94 11.73
CA LEU A 153 3.56 -2.26 10.44
C LEU A 153 3.39 -0.74 10.58
N ALA A 154 2.34 -0.29 11.28
CA ALA A 154 2.06 1.13 11.50
C ALA A 154 3.20 1.85 12.24
N ARG A 155 3.84 1.17 13.19
CA ARG A 155 4.98 1.70 13.97
C ARG A 155 6.32 1.62 13.23
N GLY A 156 6.38 1.01 12.05
CA GLY A 156 7.62 0.80 11.31
C GLY A 156 8.58 -0.19 11.95
N GLU A 157 8.08 -1.04 12.87
CA GLU A 157 8.85 -2.16 13.46
C GLU A 157 9.01 -3.31 12.47
N MET A 158 8.08 -3.41 11.53
CA MET A 158 8.12 -4.34 10.40
C MET A 158 7.83 -3.57 9.11
N LEU A 159 8.45 -4.02 8.02
CA LEU A 159 8.10 -3.58 6.69
C LEU A 159 7.23 -4.61 5.98
N ALA A 160 6.47 -4.11 5.01
CA ALA A 160 5.65 -4.90 4.13
C ALA A 160 6.20 -4.76 2.71
N ALA A 161 6.02 -5.82 1.93
CA ALA A 161 6.38 -5.87 0.53
C ALA A 161 5.26 -6.53 -0.28
N PHE A 162 5.19 -6.18 -1.56
CA PHE A 162 4.24 -6.74 -2.51
C PHE A 162 4.98 -7.52 -3.58
N SER A 163 4.70 -8.81 -3.68
CA SER A 163 5.39 -9.76 -4.55
C SER A 163 4.45 -10.28 -5.62
N LEU A 164 4.46 -9.60 -6.77
CA LEU A 164 3.68 -9.95 -7.95
C LEU A 164 4.58 -10.38 -9.11
N THR A 165 5.46 -9.48 -9.56
CA THR A 165 6.32 -9.66 -10.73
C THR A 165 7.20 -10.90 -10.64
N GLU A 166 7.35 -11.56 -11.77
CA GLU A 166 8.14 -12.78 -11.97
C GLU A 166 9.07 -12.60 -13.18
N PRO A 167 10.11 -13.44 -13.33
CA PRO A 167 11.00 -13.35 -14.49
C PRO A 167 10.29 -13.43 -15.85
N ASN A 168 9.18 -14.16 -15.93
CA ASN A 168 8.35 -14.32 -17.13
C ASN A 168 7.17 -13.32 -17.22
N ALA A 169 6.78 -12.68 -16.12
CA ALA A 169 5.53 -11.93 -16.02
C ALA A 169 5.72 -10.59 -15.28
N GLY A 170 5.60 -9.48 -16.02
CA GLY A 170 5.56 -8.11 -15.51
C GLY A 170 4.21 -7.45 -15.77
N SER A 171 4.02 -6.92 -16.98
CA SER A 171 2.74 -6.32 -17.41
C SER A 171 1.63 -7.36 -17.55
N ASP A 172 1.96 -8.57 -18.01
CA ASP A 172 1.02 -9.69 -18.13
C ASP A 172 0.91 -10.48 -16.82
N VAL A 173 0.22 -9.88 -15.85
CA VAL A 173 0.07 -10.44 -14.50
C VAL A 173 -0.73 -11.74 -14.45
N ALA A 174 -1.52 -12.06 -15.49
CA ALA A 174 -2.28 -13.30 -15.57
C ALA A 174 -1.37 -14.52 -15.83
N SER A 175 -0.19 -14.27 -16.41
CA SER A 175 0.79 -15.30 -16.79
C SER A 175 1.80 -15.65 -15.70
N ILE A 176 1.62 -15.19 -14.46
CA ILE A 176 2.45 -15.63 -13.32
C ILE A 176 2.44 -17.16 -13.16
N GLU A 177 3.52 -17.74 -12.69
CA GLU A 177 3.74 -19.18 -12.49
C GLU A 177 3.91 -19.56 -11.02
N THR A 178 4.05 -18.61 -10.08
CA THR A 178 4.05 -18.95 -8.64
C THR A 178 2.74 -19.63 -8.28
N GLU A 179 2.82 -20.80 -7.66
CA GLU A 179 1.69 -21.63 -7.27
C GLU A 179 1.54 -21.67 -5.74
N ALA A 180 0.29 -21.76 -5.29
CA ALA A 180 -0.12 -22.03 -3.92
C ALA A 180 -0.97 -23.31 -3.92
N ALA A 181 -0.38 -24.41 -3.47
CA ALA A 181 -1.04 -25.71 -3.39
C ALA A 181 -1.61 -25.92 -1.97
N TYR A 182 -2.92 -26.16 -1.86
CA TYR A 182 -3.57 -26.41 -0.56
C TYR A 182 -3.36 -27.84 -0.08
N ASP A 183 -2.87 -28.00 1.14
CA ASP A 183 -2.80 -29.26 1.87
C ASP A 183 -3.93 -29.32 2.89
N ALA A 184 -4.98 -30.07 2.57
CA ALA A 184 -6.16 -30.23 3.42
C ALA A 184 -5.85 -30.94 4.76
N SER A 185 -4.84 -31.81 4.80
CA SER A 185 -4.48 -32.55 6.03
C SER A 185 -3.84 -31.65 7.07
N ARG A 186 -3.13 -30.62 6.62
CA ARG A 186 -2.42 -29.64 7.47
C ARG A 186 -3.12 -28.28 7.54
N GLN A 187 -4.15 -28.08 6.72
CA GLN A 187 -4.88 -26.82 6.57
C GLN A 187 -3.96 -25.62 6.25
N VAL A 188 -2.98 -25.83 5.36
CA VAL A 188 -2.02 -24.80 4.93
C VAL A 188 -1.84 -24.82 3.43
N TYR A 189 -1.35 -23.70 2.88
CA TYR A 189 -0.86 -23.64 1.50
C TYR A 189 0.67 -23.80 1.47
N THR A 190 1.16 -24.57 0.51
CA THR A 190 2.58 -24.56 0.12
C THR A 190 2.74 -23.65 -1.08
N ILE A 191 3.54 -22.59 -0.94
CA ILE A 191 3.81 -21.63 -2.01
C ILE A 191 5.16 -21.93 -2.65
N THR A 192 5.19 -22.13 -3.96
CA THR A 192 6.42 -22.40 -4.73
C THR A 192 6.46 -21.51 -5.97
N GLY A 193 7.58 -20.81 -6.17
CA GLY A 193 7.76 -19.93 -7.33
C GLY A 193 8.96 -19.00 -7.19
N ARG A 194 9.10 -18.08 -8.15
CA ARG A 194 10.16 -17.06 -8.16
C ARG A 194 9.56 -15.69 -8.40
N LYS A 195 9.84 -14.76 -7.50
CA LYS A 195 9.45 -13.35 -7.61
C LYS A 195 10.67 -12.50 -7.96
N GLN A 196 10.42 -11.39 -8.65
CA GLN A 196 11.46 -10.48 -9.15
C GLN A 196 11.07 -9.03 -8.88
N TRP A 197 12.09 -8.20 -8.56
CA TRP A 197 11.94 -6.75 -8.33
C TRP A 197 10.94 -6.38 -7.22
N THR A 198 10.91 -7.18 -6.14
CA THR A 198 10.11 -6.88 -4.96
C THR A 198 10.80 -5.81 -4.09
N THR A 199 10.36 -4.56 -4.19
CA THR A 199 10.77 -3.51 -3.26
C THR A 199 10.49 -3.94 -1.82
N ASN A 200 11.45 -3.69 -0.92
CA ASN A 200 11.49 -4.16 0.47
C ASN A 200 11.61 -5.69 0.64
N GLY A 201 11.68 -6.49 -0.43
CA GLY A 201 11.59 -7.95 -0.35
C GLY A 201 12.62 -8.61 0.56
N SER A 202 13.85 -8.08 0.64
CA SER A 202 14.92 -8.60 1.50
C SER A 202 14.83 -8.17 2.97
N ILE A 203 13.98 -7.19 3.29
CA ILE A 203 13.87 -6.58 4.62
C ILE A 203 12.45 -6.62 5.20
N ALA A 204 11.48 -7.12 4.43
CA ALA A 204 10.08 -7.18 4.84
C ALA A 204 9.85 -8.29 5.87
N GLY A 205 9.09 -7.96 6.91
CA GLY A 205 8.55 -8.95 7.85
C GLY A 205 7.22 -9.54 7.40
N VAL A 206 6.54 -8.89 6.43
CA VAL A 206 5.29 -9.35 5.82
C VAL A 206 5.38 -9.22 4.29
N LEU A 207 5.00 -10.29 3.59
CA LEU A 207 4.91 -10.32 2.13
C LEU A 207 3.47 -10.58 1.72
N THR A 208 2.90 -9.66 0.92
CA THR A 208 1.69 -9.96 0.14
C THR A 208 2.14 -10.62 -1.15
N VAL A 209 1.79 -11.90 -1.34
CA VAL A 209 2.26 -12.72 -2.47
C VAL A 209 1.09 -13.07 -3.38
N MET A 210 1.24 -12.79 -4.67
CA MET A 210 0.28 -13.22 -5.69
C MET A 210 0.69 -14.60 -6.21
N ALA A 211 -0.20 -15.58 -6.10
CA ALA A 211 0.03 -16.97 -6.50
C ALA A 211 -1.23 -17.58 -7.11
N LYS A 212 -1.04 -18.52 -8.05
CA LYS A 212 -2.12 -19.33 -8.63
C LYS A 212 -2.50 -20.45 -7.66
N THR A 213 -3.80 -20.66 -7.47
CA THR A 213 -4.33 -21.81 -6.74
C THR A 213 -5.42 -22.46 -7.57
N LEU A 214 -5.61 -23.77 -7.40
CA LEU A 214 -6.82 -24.42 -7.85
C LEU A 214 -7.99 -23.87 -7.05
N VAL A 215 -9.08 -23.56 -7.74
CA VAL A 215 -10.34 -23.17 -7.12
C VAL A 215 -11.40 -24.06 -7.74
N ASP A 216 -11.98 -24.94 -6.94
CA ASP A 216 -13.13 -25.73 -7.38
C ASP A 216 -14.23 -24.77 -7.85
N THR A 217 -14.71 -24.98 -9.08
CA THR A 217 -15.74 -24.16 -9.74
C THR A 217 -17.00 -24.96 -9.93
#